data_AF-A0A2R7KEA2-F1
#
_entry.id   AF-A0A2R7KEA2-F1
#
_cell.length_a   1.000
_cell.length_b   1.000
_cell.length_c   1.000
_cell.angle_alpha   90.00
_cell.angle_beta   90.00
_cell.angle_gamma   90.00
#
_symmetry.space_group_name_H-M   'P 1'
#
loop_
_entity.id
_entity.type
_entity.pdbx_description
1 polymer ?
#
loop_
_entity_poly.entity_id
_entity_poly.type
_entity_poly.pdbx_seq_one_letter_code
_entity_poly.pdbx_strand_id
1 'polypeptide(L)' 'MKENFIPEELVKAFLEHVEGKSFTLVDVAVALNLDDETAVSILIYLIENKILDVTCTWVPNKK' A
#
# COMPACT_ATOMS: atom_id res chain seq x y z
N MET A 1 -10.64 20.97 -0.81
CA MET A 1 -10.24 19.55 -0.97
C MET A 1 -9.42 19.20 0.26
N LYS A 2 -9.70 18.10 0.98
CA LYS A 2 -8.83 17.67 2.08
C LYS A 2 -7.55 17.16 1.42
N GLU A 3 -6.49 17.93 1.50
CA GLU A 3 -5.15 17.41 1.24
C GLU A 3 -4.88 16.37 2.32
N ASN A 4 -5.19 15.11 2.02
CA ASN A 4 -4.66 13.98 2.78
C ASN A 4 -3.16 14.00 2.51
N PHE A 5 -2.43 14.77 3.32
CA PHE A 5 -0.99 14.85 3.24
C PHE A 5 -0.43 13.49 3.64
N ILE A 6 -0.11 12.68 2.64
CA ILE A 6 0.60 11.42 2.84
C ILE A 6 2.09 11.78 2.86
N PRO A 7 2.79 11.58 3.99
CA PRO A 7 4.23 11.82 4.07
C PRO A 7 4.98 11.02 2.99
N GLU A 8 5.88 11.68 2.26
CA GLU A 8 6.68 11.05 1.21
C GLU A 8 7.50 9.85 1.74
N GLU A 9 7.97 9.94 2.99
CA GLU A 9 8.70 8.85 3.65
C GLU A 9 7.85 7.57 3.77
N LEU A 10 6.55 7.70 4.03
CA LEU A 10 5.64 6.56 4.11
C LEU A 10 5.36 5.96 2.74
N VAL A 11 5.20 6.81 1.72
CA VAL A 11 5.05 6.35 0.33
C VAL A 11 6.28 5.56 -0.11
N LYS A 12 7.48 6.06 0.22
CA LYS A 12 8.73 5.39 -0.10
C LYS A 12 8.87 4.06 0.64
N ALA A 13 8.61 4.04 1.95
CA ALA A 13 8.64 2.81 2.74
C ALA A 13 7.63 1.77 2.24
N PHE A 14 6.44 2.20 1.79
CA PHE A 14 5.45 1.33 1.15
C PHE A 14 6.01 0.71 -0.13
N LEU A 15 6.56 1.52 -1.03
CA LEU A 15 7.15 1.04 -2.28
C LEU A 15 8.30 0.06 -2.04
N GLU A 16 9.24 0.39 -1.15
CA GLU A 16 10.36 -0.49 -0.81
C GLU A 16 9.89 -1.83 -0.20
N HIS A 17 8.80 -1.81 0.58
CA HIS A 17 8.24 -3.02 1.17
C HIS A 17 7.62 -3.96 0.12
N VAL A 18 6.90 -3.39 -0.86
CA VAL A 18 6.17 -4.16 -1.87
C VAL A 18 6.98 -4.48 -3.13
N GLU A 19 8.14 -3.86 -3.31
CA GLU A 19 8.97 -4.01 -4.51
C GLU A 19 9.31 -5.49 -4.78
N GLY A 20 8.89 -5.98 -5.96
CA GLY A 20 9.18 -7.32 -6.44
C GLY A 20 8.51 -8.46 -5.68
N LYS A 21 7.53 -8.17 -4.81
CA LYS A 21 6.87 -9.18 -3.96
C LYS A 21 5.34 -9.09 -4.04
N SER A 22 4.70 -10.24 -3.91
CA SER A 22 3.26 -10.28 -3.63
C SER A 22 3.03 -9.79 -2.20
N PHE A 23 2.03 -8.94 -2.00
CA PHE A 23 1.69 -8.40 -0.69
C PHE A 23 0.18 -8.41 -0.46
N THR A 24 -0.22 -8.47 0.81
CA THR A 24 -1.57 -8.07 1.20
C THR A 24 -1.49 -6.71 1.87
N LEU A 25 -2.53 -5.89 1.72
CA LEU A 25 -2.53 -4.55 2.31
C LEU A 25 -2.38 -4.60 3.84
N VAL A 26 -2.95 -5.64 4.46
CA VAL A 26 -2.89 -5.88 5.92
C VAL A 26 -1.45 -6.12 6.36
N ASP A 27 -0.68 -6.94 5.62
CA ASP A 27 0.71 -7.20 5.96
C ASP A 27 1.56 -5.93 5.87
N VAL A 28 1.31 -5.10 4.85
CA VAL A 28 2.01 -3.82 4.68
C VAL A 28 1.65 -2.83 5.80
N ALA A 29 0.37 -2.75 6.18
CA ALA A 29 -0.09 -1.90 7.28
C ALA A 29 0.60 -2.30 8.61
N VAL A 30 0.64 -3.61 8.91
CA VAL A 30 1.32 -4.13 10.12
C VAL A 30 2.82 -3.86 10.06
N ALA A 31 3.48 -4.10 8.93
CA ALA A 31 4.93 -3.91 8.79
C ALA A 31 5.36 -2.46 8.92
N LEU A 32 4.53 -1.52 8.47
CA LEU A 32 4.79 -0.08 8.51
C LEU A 32 4.15 0.61 9.73
N ASN A 33 3.49 -0.14 10.61
CA ASN A 33 2.75 0.36 11.76
C ASN A 33 1.76 1.48 11.39
N LEU A 34 0.99 1.23 10.33
CA LEU A 34 -0.04 2.11 9.78
C LEU A 34 -1.42 1.57 10.14
N ASP A 35 -2.39 2.47 10.28
CA ASP A 35 -3.79 2.10 10.23
C ASP A 35 -4.22 1.69 8.81
N ASP A 36 -5.24 0.83 8.74
CA ASP A 36 -5.74 0.30 7.47
C ASP A 36 -6.20 1.42 6.51
N GLU A 37 -6.82 2.49 7.03
CA GLU A 37 -7.30 3.61 6.22
C GLU A 37 -6.14 4.38 5.56
N THR A 38 -5.03 4.58 6.28
CA THR A 38 -3.81 5.21 5.76
C THR A 38 -3.13 4.32 4.73
N ALA A 39 -3.02 3.01 4.98
CA ALA A 39 -2.47 2.06 4.00
C ALA A 39 -3.29 2.02 2.70
N VAL A 40 -4.63 2.07 2.80
CA VAL A 40 -5.53 2.18 1.63
C VAL A 40 -5.30 3.50 0.90
N SER A 41 -5.21 4.61 1.63
CA SER A 41 -4.99 5.93 1.04
C SER A 41 -3.66 6.01 0.27
N ILE A 42 -2.59 5.42 0.81
CA ILE A 42 -1.28 5.31 0.14
C ILE A 42 -1.40 4.48 -1.13
N LEU A 43 -2.06 3.32 -1.08
CA LEU A 43 -2.23 2.48 -2.27
C LEU A 43 -3.01 3.21 -3.36
N ILE A 44 -4.12 3.87 -3.01
CA ILE A 44 -4.93 4.65 -3.97
C ILE A 44 -4.06 5.75 -4.60
N TYR A 45 -3.33 6.50 -3.79
CA TYR A 45 -2.43 7.55 -4.27
C TYR A 45 -1.40 7.00 -5.27
N LEU A 46 -0.77 5.87 -4.95
CA LEU A 46 0.23 5.24 -5.82
C LEU A 46 -0.36 4.78 -7.17
N ILE A 47 -1.57 4.23 -7.16
CA ILE A 47 -2.28 3.78 -8.37
C ILE A 47 -2.75 4.97 -9.21
N GLU A 48 -3.40 5.96 -8.60
CA GLU A 48 -3.94 7.13 -9.30
C GLU A 48 -2.85 7.95 -9.99
N ASN A 49 -1.66 8.02 -9.36
CA ASN A 49 -0.49 8.69 -9.94
C ASN A 49 0.35 7.79 -10.87
N LYS A 50 -0.08 6.54 -11.12
CA LYS A 50 0.62 5.56 -11.97
C LYS A 50 2.06 5.27 -11.51
N ILE A 51 2.32 5.36 -10.21
CA ILE A 51 3.63 5.08 -9.60
C ILE A 51 3.77 3.57 -9.37
N LEU A 52 2.67 2.90 -9.01
CA LEU A 52 2.61 1.47 -8.78
C LEU A 52 1.58 0.83 -9.69
N ASP A 53 2.01 -0.15 -10.48
CA ASP A 53 1.10 -1.04 -11.20
C ASP A 53 0.84 -2.29 -10.34
N VAL A 54 -0.43 -2.59 -10.10
CA VAL A 54 -0.83 -3.70 -9.24
C VAL A 54 -1.70 -4.68 -10.03
N THR A 55 -1.39 -5.97 -9.87
CA THR A 55 -2.20 -7.06 -10.41
C THR A 55 -2.86 -7.81 -9.26
N CYS A 56 -4.19 -7.75 -9.18
CA CYS A 56 -4.93 -8.49 -8.17
C CYS A 56 -4.94 -9.99 -8.50
N THR A 57 -4.42 -10.82 -7.58
CA THR A 57 -4.46 -12.28 -7.70
C THR A 57 -5.31 -12.88 -6.58
N TRP A 58 -6.05 -13.93 -6.89
CA TRP A 58 -6.85 -14.66 -5.92
C TRP A 58 -5.95 -15.66 -5.19
N VAL A 59 -5.74 -15.44 -3.90
CA VAL A 59 -5.00 -16.38 -3.04
C VAL A 59 -6.02 -17.20 -2.24
N PRO A 60 -6.04 -18.54 -2.36
CA PRO A 60 -6.91 -19.37 -1.53
C PRO A 60 -6.50 -19.22 -0.07
N ASN A 61 -7.42 -18.73 0.75
CA ASN A 61 -7.19 -18.54 2.18
C ASN A 61 -7.18 -19.92 2.86
N LYS A 62 -5.99 -20.44 3.17
CA LYS A 62 -5.84 -21.64 3.99
C LYS A 62 -6.16 -21.28 5.44
N LYS A 63 -7.44 -21.19 5.76
CA LYS A 63 -7.90 -21.31 7.16
C LYS A 63 -7.63 -22.72 7.67
#